data_AF-A0A1W2DG04-F1
#
_entry.id   AF-A0A1W2DG04-F1
#
_cell.length_a   1.000
_cell.length_b   1.000
_cell.length_c   1.000
_cell.angle_alpha   90.00
_cell.angle_beta   90.00
_cell.angle_gamma   90.00
#
_symmetry.space_group_name_H-M   'P 1'
#
loop_
_entity.id
_entity.type
_entity.pdbx_description
1 polymer ?
#
loop_
_entity_poly.entity_id
_entity_poly.type
_entity_poly.pdbx_seq_one_letter_code
_entity_poly.pdbx_strand_id
1 'polypeptide(L)'
;MKQDPTLNEQLNKVVEPFRTGGGWGLGSDYFTAFDTTKPNFHDSKAEFLEEKQLVQDGLNNADQLIRFLLSAVGREDERNDTAERICNIAARQSRLRLKDLPISGVSDLVRKNASEVGLPITSAFVLLDLRTEFHKRLQELEDQEREYWSGSSRPPNHYARTIALRFARFIAGESGQKPTIGTSRDGDHPSTDYGRALEEVFRILGIRANFKRAGMWAIDQLTGEDLQPRKNMLGGLFGLSSDDDGGWRSHDDSASNKHPKGVKR
;
A
#
# COMPACT_ATOMS: atom_id res chain seq x y z
N MET A 1 -6.81 6.58 -2.12
CA MET A 1 -6.76 7.74 -1.21
C MET A 1 -6.12 8.88 -1.98
N LYS A 2 -6.84 9.97 -2.29
CA LYS A 2 -6.24 11.11 -3.00
C LYS A 2 -5.29 11.80 -2.02
N GLN A 3 -3.99 11.83 -2.32
CA GLN A 3 -3.04 12.63 -1.54
C GLN A 3 -3.52 14.08 -1.55
N ASP A 4 -3.42 14.74 -0.39
CA ASP A 4 -3.76 16.15 -0.28
C ASP A 4 -2.82 16.95 -1.21
N PRO A 5 -3.36 17.66 -2.24
CA PRO A 5 -2.52 18.41 -3.18
C PRO A 5 -1.65 19.45 -2.46
N THR A 6 -2.09 19.96 -1.30
CA THR A 6 -1.32 20.92 -0.50
C THR A 6 -0.11 20.28 0.19
N LEU A 7 -0.20 19.00 0.56
CA LEU A 7 0.89 18.25 1.17
C LEU A 7 2.00 17.95 0.15
N ASN A 8 1.61 17.59 -1.08
CA ASN A 8 2.57 17.35 -2.15
C ASN A 8 3.33 18.62 -2.55
N GLU A 9 2.65 19.77 -2.58
CA GLU A 9 3.28 21.07 -2.83
C GLU A 9 4.31 21.42 -1.74
N GLN A 10 3.97 21.22 -0.47
CA GLN A 10 4.88 21.46 0.64
C GLN A 10 6.11 20.54 0.59
N LEU A 11 5.93 19.25 0.32
CA LEU A 11 7.05 18.32 0.17
C LEU A 11 7.94 18.70 -1.00
N ASN A 12 7.36 19.07 -2.14
CA ASN A 12 8.15 19.48 -3.30
C ASN A 12 9.01 20.71 -3.01
N LYS A 13 8.50 21.72 -2.28
CA LYS A 13 9.28 22.89 -1.86
C LYS A 13 10.52 22.53 -1.02
N VAL A 14 10.44 21.50 -0.20
CA VAL A 14 11.57 21.03 0.64
C VAL A 14 12.65 20.35 -0.21
N VAL A 15 12.25 19.71 -1.31
CA VAL A 15 13.12 18.88 -2.13
C VAL A 15 13.74 19.66 -3.30
N GLU A 16 13.09 20.72 -3.77
CA GLU A 16 13.56 21.60 -4.86
C GLU A 16 15.05 22.01 -4.76
N PRO A 17 15.59 22.41 -3.58
CA PRO A 17 16.98 22.82 -3.46
C PRO A 17 18.01 21.73 -3.81
N PHE A 18 17.60 20.46 -3.80
CA PHE A 18 18.48 19.31 -4.07
C PHE A 18 18.44 18.85 -5.53
N ARG A 19 17.55 19.41 -6.36
CA ARG A 19 17.43 19.04 -7.77
C ARG A 19 18.53 19.71 -8.58
N THR A 20 19.40 18.91 -9.21
CA THR A 20 20.57 19.42 -9.95
C THR A 20 20.31 19.60 -11.45
N GLY A 21 19.16 19.11 -11.96
CA GLY A 21 18.76 19.23 -13.37
C GLY A 21 17.50 20.07 -13.57
N GLY A 22 17.64 21.24 -14.20
CA GLY A 22 16.52 22.05 -14.65
C GLY A 22 15.80 21.38 -15.82
N GLY A 23 14.65 20.75 -15.56
CA GLY A 23 13.71 20.38 -16.62
C GLY A 23 13.02 19.04 -16.39
N TRP A 24 11.79 19.09 -15.88
CA TRP A 24 10.73 18.17 -16.27
C TRP A 24 9.44 18.95 -16.49
N GLY A 25 8.74 18.59 -17.57
CA GLY A 25 7.60 19.29 -18.14
C GLY A 25 6.34 19.33 -17.27
N LEU A 26 5.36 20.07 -17.79
CA LEU A 26 4.05 20.48 -17.26
C LEU A 26 3.09 19.37 -16.74
N GLY A 27 3.59 18.39 -16.00
CA GLY A 27 2.80 17.31 -15.38
C GLY A 27 3.28 16.86 -14.00
N SER A 28 4.27 17.55 -13.42
CA SER A 28 4.94 17.15 -12.16
C SER A 28 4.15 17.47 -10.88
N ASP A 29 3.10 18.29 -10.93
CA ASP A 29 2.43 18.77 -9.71
C ASP A 29 1.65 17.66 -8.95
N TYR A 30 1.49 16.49 -9.57
CA TYR A 30 0.73 15.37 -9.00
C TYR A 30 1.61 14.26 -8.38
N PHE A 31 2.94 14.32 -8.52
CA PHE A 31 3.84 13.29 -7.98
C PHE A 31 4.80 13.87 -6.94
N THR A 32 4.89 13.22 -5.78
CA THR A 32 5.90 13.52 -4.76
C THR A 32 7.28 13.11 -5.26
N ALA A 33 8.32 13.89 -4.93
CA ALA A 33 9.70 13.58 -5.33
C ALA A 33 10.21 12.19 -4.87
N PHE A 34 9.60 11.65 -3.81
CA PHE A 34 9.79 10.27 -3.35
C PHE A 34 8.48 9.73 -2.74
N ASP A 35 8.34 8.41 -2.67
CA ASP A 35 7.16 7.74 -2.13
C ASP A 35 7.02 7.97 -0.61
N THR A 36 5.91 8.59 -0.19
CA THR A 36 5.61 8.90 1.22
C THR A 36 4.57 7.99 1.85
N THR A 37 4.08 6.99 1.11
CA THR A 37 3.04 6.08 1.61
C THR A 37 3.48 5.37 2.89
N LYS A 38 2.61 5.39 3.90
CA LYS A 38 2.79 4.62 5.13
C LYS A 38 2.60 3.13 4.79
N PRO A 39 3.58 2.25 5.06
CA PRO A 39 3.42 0.81 4.85
C PRO A 39 2.45 0.17 5.87
N ASN A 40 2.19 0.85 6.99
CA ASN A 40 1.22 0.45 8.00
C ASN A 40 0.48 1.70 8.53
N PHE A 41 -0.83 1.59 8.75
CA PHE A 41 -1.68 2.65 9.28
C PHE A 41 -1.57 2.86 10.80
N HIS A 42 -1.06 1.87 11.53
CA HIS A 42 -0.98 1.91 12.99
C HIS A 42 0.22 2.69 13.50
N ASP A 43 0.01 3.57 14.46
CA ASP A 43 1.07 4.37 15.09
C ASP A 43 1.75 3.60 16.25
N SER A 44 1.12 2.56 16.77
CA SER A 44 1.68 1.72 17.84
C SER A 44 1.37 0.22 17.69
N LYS A 45 2.18 -0.63 18.35
CA LYS A 45 1.92 -2.08 18.42
C LYS A 45 0.62 -2.39 19.17
N ALA A 46 0.27 -1.60 20.18
CA ALA A 46 -0.94 -1.79 20.96
C ALA A 46 -2.19 -1.57 20.09
N GLU A 47 -2.22 -0.46 19.34
CA GLU A 47 -3.29 -0.14 18.38
C GLU A 47 -3.41 -1.22 17.30
N PHE A 48 -2.29 -1.71 16.78
CA PHE A 48 -2.26 -2.83 15.83
C PHE A 48 -2.85 -4.13 16.40
N LEU A 49 -2.46 -4.50 17.62
CA LEU A 49 -2.98 -5.70 18.28
C LEU A 49 -4.47 -5.55 18.62
N GLU A 50 -4.91 -4.35 18.98
CA GLU A 50 -6.32 -4.03 19.20
C GLU A 50 -7.14 -4.17 17.92
N GLU A 51 -6.71 -3.59 16.79
CA GLU A 51 -7.41 -3.76 15.51
C GLU A 51 -7.47 -5.24 15.11
N LYS A 52 -6.34 -5.96 15.23
CA LYS A 52 -6.29 -7.39 14.91
C LYS A 52 -7.29 -8.20 15.76
N GLN A 53 -7.35 -7.92 17.06
CA GLN A 53 -8.31 -8.56 17.96
C GLN A 53 -9.76 -8.23 17.58
N LEU A 54 -10.06 -6.96 17.31
CA LEU A 54 -11.40 -6.52 16.89
C LEU A 54 -11.86 -7.18 15.58
N VAL A 55 -10.98 -7.29 14.59
CA VAL A 55 -11.28 -7.96 13.32
C VAL A 55 -11.51 -9.46 13.54
N GLN A 56 -10.69 -10.11 14.38
CA GLN A 56 -10.86 -11.51 14.73
C GLN A 56 -12.19 -11.78 15.47
N ASP A 57 -12.57 -10.92 16.41
CA ASP A 57 -13.84 -11.01 17.12
C ASP A 57 -15.02 -10.75 16.18
N GLY A 58 -14.89 -9.79 15.27
CA GLY A 58 -15.85 -9.54 14.19
C GLY A 58 -16.07 -10.78 13.32
N LEU A 59 -15.00 -11.45 12.92
CA LEU A 59 -15.04 -12.69 12.14
C LEU A 59 -15.75 -13.82 12.91
N ASN A 60 -15.41 -14.02 14.18
CA ASN A 60 -16.04 -15.02 15.05
C ASN A 60 -17.54 -14.78 15.21
N ASN A 61 -17.94 -13.53 15.43
CA ASN A 61 -19.34 -13.14 15.56
C ASN A 61 -20.10 -13.33 14.24
N ALA A 62 -19.50 -12.96 13.10
CA ALA A 62 -20.08 -13.19 11.79
C ALA A 62 -20.30 -14.69 11.53
N ASP A 63 -19.30 -15.54 11.83
CA ASP A 63 -19.40 -17.00 11.68
C ASP A 63 -20.52 -17.59 12.53
N GLN A 64 -20.66 -17.16 13.78
CA GLN A 64 -21.73 -17.62 14.67
C GLN A 64 -23.12 -17.21 14.15
N LEU A 65 -23.28 -15.96 13.71
CA LEU A 65 -24.55 -15.47 13.17
C LEU A 65 -24.91 -16.14 11.84
N ILE A 66 -23.94 -16.33 10.93
CA ILE A 66 -24.14 -17.05 9.67
C ILE A 66 -24.61 -18.48 9.96
N ARG A 67 -23.93 -19.20 10.86
CA ARG A 67 -24.33 -20.57 11.24
C ARG A 67 -25.74 -20.61 11.79
N PHE A 68 -26.10 -19.68 12.68
CA PHE A 68 -27.45 -19.57 13.23
C PHE A 68 -28.52 -19.29 12.16
N LEU A 69 -28.25 -18.35 11.24
CA LEU A 69 -29.21 -17.97 10.19
C LEU A 69 -29.36 -19.07 9.14
N LEU A 70 -28.28 -19.78 8.79
CA LEU A 70 -28.32 -20.87 7.82
C LEU A 70 -28.88 -22.16 8.43
N SER A 71 -28.70 -22.42 9.73
CA SER A 71 -29.32 -23.57 10.40
C SER A 71 -30.85 -23.50 10.38
N ALA A 72 -31.41 -22.29 10.32
CA ALA A 72 -32.86 -22.08 10.17
C ALA A 72 -33.40 -22.46 8.78
N VAL A 73 -32.53 -22.74 7.81
CA VAL A 73 -32.89 -23.10 6.43
C VAL A 73 -32.59 -24.59 6.14
N GLY A 74 -31.72 -25.22 6.93
CA GLY A 74 -31.34 -26.64 6.81
C GLY A 74 -32.30 -27.59 7.52
N ARG A 75 -32.47 -28.81 7.00
CA ARG A 75 -33.55 -29.75 7.40
C ARG A 75 -33.16 -30.88 8.36
N GLU A 76 -31.95 -30.94 8.90
CA GLU A 76 -31.45 -32.23 9.44
C GLU A 76 -31.19 -32.36 10.96
N ASP A 77 -31.29 -31.31 11.79
CA ASP A 77 -31.02 -31.40 13.25
C ASP A 77 -32.14 -30.78 14.13
N GLU A 78 -32.41 -31.33 15.32
CA GLU A 78 -33.36 -30.74 16.31
C GLU A 78 -33.00 -29.29 16.74
N ARG A 79 -31.71 -28.91 16.65
CA ARG A 79 -31.27 -27.52 16.83
C ARG A 79 -31.84 -26.58 15.75
N ASN A 80 -32.19 -27.11 14.58
CA ASN A 80 -32.75 -26.34 13.48
C ASN A 80 -34.18 -25.88 13.79
N ASP A 81 -34.98 -26.66 14.54
CA ASP A 81 -36.36 -26.30 14.87
C ASP A 81 -36.46 -25.00 15.69
N THR A 82 -35.55 -24.81 16.65
CA THR A 82 -35.52 -23.58 17.46
C THR A 82 -35.02 -22.39 16.64
N ALA A 83 -33.96 -22.57 15.84
CA ALA A 83 -33.42 -21.52 14.98
C ALA A 83 -34.44 -21.10 13.91
N GLU A 84 -35.10 -22.06 13.26
CA GLU A 84 -36.19 -21.86 12.31
C GLU A 84 -37.33 -21.07 12.96
N ARG A 85 -37.79 -21.50 14.14
CA ARG A 85 -38.87 -20.79 14.86
C ARG A 85 -38.50 -19.34 15.15
N ILE A 86 -37.29 -19.07 15.65
CA ILE A 86 -36.84 -17.69 15.94
C ILE A 86 -36.78 -16.87 14.64
N CYS A 87 -36.20 -17.43 13.58
CA CYS A 87 -36.09 -16.76 12.28
C CYS A 87 -37.46 -16.46 11.65
N ASN A 88 -38.42 -17.38 11.76
CA ASN A 88 -39.78 -17.20 11.28
C ASN A 88 -40.52 -16.10 12.05
N ILE A 89 -40.37 -16.06 13.38
CA ILE A 89 -40.93 -14.97 14.20
C ILE A 89 -40.31 -13.62 13.79
N ALA A 90 -38.98 -13.55 13.67
CA ALA A 90 -38.27 -12.34 13.29
C ALA A 90 -38.67 -11.86 11.89
N ALA A 91 -38.77 -12.77 10.91
CA ALA A 91 -39.19 -12.46 9.55
C ALA A 91 -40.64 -11.92 9.52
N ARG A 92 -41.56 -12.58 10.24
CA ARG A 92 -42.95 -12.13 10.35
C ARG A 92 -43.04 -10.74 10.99
N GLN A 93 -42.36 -10.51 12.11
CA GLN A 93 -42.35 -9.22 12.79
C GLN A 93 -41.74 -8.12 11.91
N SER A 94 -40.66 -8.43 11.19
CA SER A 94 -40.03 -7.50 10.25
C SER A 94 -40.99 -7.07 9.15
N ARG A 95 -41.68 -8.02 8.51
CA ARG A 95 -42.68 -7.75 7.48
C ARG A 95 -43.81 -6.86 8.00
N LEU A 96 -44.37 -7.19 9.17
CA LEU A 96 -45.44 -6.40 9.77
C LEU A 96 -44.99 -4.96 10.05
N ARG A 97 -43.79 -4.78 10.59
CA ARG A 97 -43.25 -3.45 10.90
C ARG A 97 -42.91 -2.63 9.65
N LEU A 98 -42.44 -3.28 8.58
CA LEU A 98 -41.89 -2.59 7.40
C LEU A 98 -42.88 -2.48 6.23
N LYS A 99 -44.03 -3.16 6.30
CA LYS A 99 -45.10 -3.11 5.28
C LYS A 99 -45.49 -1.66 4.93
N ASP A 100 -45.74 -0.87 5.98
CA ASP A 100 -46.24 0.50 5.86
C ASP A 100 -45.13 1.55 6.07
N LEU A 101 -43.85 1.15 6.03
CA LEU A 101 -42.74 2.08 6.15
C LEU A 101 -42.71 3.02 4.93
N PRO A 102 -42.82 4.35 5.11
CA PRO A 102 -42.59 5.31 4.02
C PRO A 102 -41.11 5.29 3.62
N ILE A 103 -40.83 5.17 2.32
CA ILE A 103 -39.46 5.10 1.81
C ILE A 103 -38.95 6.54 1.69
N SER A 104 -38.13 6.96 2.65
CA SER A 104 -37.52 8.30 2.66
C SER A 104 -36.08 8.31 2.11
N GLY A 105 -35.45 7.13 2.04
CA GLY A 105 -34.09 6.97 1.52
C GLY A 105 -33.70 5.53 1.19
N VAL A 106 -32.46 5.35 0.74
CA VAL A 106 -31.91 4.06 0.30
C VAL A 106 -31.94 3.01 1.41
N SER A 107 -31.64 3.41 2.66
CA SER A 107 -31.68 2.50 3.80
C SER A 107 -33.07 1.93 4.07
N ASP A 108 -34.14 2.72 3.89
CA ASP A 108 -35.52 2.26 4.05
C ASP A 108 -35.89 1.27 2.95
N LEU A 109 -35.49 1.55 1.71
CA LEU A 109 -35.68 0.67 0.57
C LEU A 109 -35.00 -0.69 0.80
N VAL A 110 -33.73 -0.70 1.21
CA VAL A 110 -32.97 -1.93 1.50
C VAL A 110 -33.65 -2.75 2.59
N ARG A 111 -34.08 -2.11 3.69
CA ARG A 111 -34.77 -2.79 4.79
C ARG A 111 -36.10 -3.39 4.35
N LYS A 112 -36.89 -2.64 3.56
CA LYS A 112 -38.18 -3.12 3.04
C LYS A 112 -37.98 -4.32 2.12
N ASN A 113 -37.06 -4.24 1.17
CA ASN A 113 -36.71 -5.33 0.25
C ASN A 113 -36.23 -6.58 1.00
N ALA A 114 -35.34 -6.41 2.00
CA ALA A 114 -34.88 -7.52 2.83
C ALA A 114 -36.04 -8.21 3.58
N SER A 115 -37.03 -7.44 4.06
CA SER A 115 -38.20 -8.00 4.74
C SER A 115 -39.14 -8.77 3.82
N GLU A 116 -39.29 -8.33 2.57
CA GLU A 116 -40.13 -8.97 1.56
C GLU A 116 -39.51 -10.28 1.08
N VAL A 117 -38.24 -10.25 0.67
CA VAL A 117 -37.47 -11.42 0.19
C VAL A 117 -37.28 -12.46 1.29
N GLY A 118 -36.94 -12.01 2.50
CA GLY A 118 -36.70 -12.90 3.64
C GLY A 118 -35.53 -12.40 4.47
N LEU A 119 -35.82 -11.72 5.59
CA LEU A 119 -34.81 -11.08 6.40
C LEU A 119 -33.67 -12.03 6.84
N PRO A 120 -33.93 -13.25 7.37
CA PRO A 120 -32.86 -14.13 7.83
C PRO A 120 -31.87 -14.51 6.72
N ILE A 121 -32.36 -14.88 5.53
CA ILE A 121 -31.49 -15.29 4.41
C ILE A 121 -30.74 -14.10 3.82
N THR A 122 -31.40 -12.94 3.67
CA THR A 122 -30.72 -11.72 3.21
C THR A 122 -29.63 -11.28 4.20
N SER A 123 -29.90 -11.34 5.50
CA SER A 123 -28.90 -11.05 6.53
C SER A 123 -27.74 -12.04 6.50
N ALA A 124 -27.99 -13.33 6.22
CA ALA A 124 -26.92 -14.32 6.10
C ALA A 124 -25.96 -14.00 4.95
N PHE A 125 -26.48 -13.61 3.77
CA PHE A 125 -25.64 -13.21 2.63
C PHE A 125 -24.82 -11.95 2.91
N VAL A 126 -25.43 -10.92 3.51
CA VAL A 126 -24.68 -9.70 3.90
C VAL A 126 -23.57 -10.03 4.91
N LEU A 127 -23.82 -10.94 5.85
CA LEU A 127 -22.80 -11.39 6.79
C LEU A 127 -21.70 -12.22 6.11
N LEU A 128 -22.01 -13.01 5.08
CA LEU A 128 -21.00 -13.73 4.28
C LEU A 128 -20.06 -12.77 3.54
N ASP A 129 -20.59 -11.69 2.99
CA ASP A 129 -19.77 -10.64 2.36
C ASP A 129 -18.87 -9.97 3.41
N LEU A 130 -19.45 -9.58 4.56
CA LEU A 130 -18.69 -8.97 5.66
C LEU A 130 -17.61 -9.92 6.21
N ARG A 131 -17.92 -11.21 6.35
CA ARG A 131 -16.97 -12.25 6.76
C ARG A 131 -15.78 -12.31 5.80
N THR A 132 -16.04 -12.21 4.49
CA THR A 132 -14.98 -12.22 3.48
C THR A 132 -14.05 -11.02 3.63
N GLU A 133 -14.61 -9.83 3.87
CA GLU A 133 -13.81 -8.61 4.10
C GLU A 133 -13.02 -8.66 5.42
N PHE A 134 -13.61 -9.19 6.52
CA PHE A 134 -12.87 -9.43 7.76
C PHE A 134 -11.74 -10.45 7.58
N HIS A 135 -11.95 -11.52 6.81
CA HIS A 135 -10.91 -12.49 6.57
C HIS A 135 -9.73 -11.89 5.78
N LYS A 136 -10.02 -11.12 4.72
CA LYS A 136 -8.99 -10.38 3.98
C LYS A 136 -8.22 -9.43 4.89
N ARG A 137 -8.93 -8.65 5.70
CA ARG A 137 -8.29 -7.70 6.61
C ARG A 137 -7.45 -8.40 7.68
N LEU A 138 -7.93 -9.51 8.24
CA LEU A 138 -7.16 -10.30 9.19
C LEU A 138 -5.87 -10.82 8.55
N GLN A 139 -5.95 -11.34 7.32
CA GLN A 139 -4.78 -11.79 6.57
C GLN A 139 -3.78 -10.64 6.34
N GLU A 140 -4.25 -9.46 5.91
CA GLU A 140 -3.39 -8.27 5.79
C GLU A 140 -2.71 -7.91 7.11
N LEU A 141 -3.43 -7.98 8.24
CA LEU A 141 -2.87 -7.71 9.56
C LEU A 141 -1.85 -8.78 9.95
N GLU A 142 -2.10 -10.06 9.70
CA GLU A 142 -1.12 -11.13 9.93
C GLU A 142 0.15 -10.94 9.10
N ASP A 143 0.01 -10.54 7.84
CA ASP A 143 1.13 -10.22 6.96
C ASP A 143 1.93 -9.04 7.52
N GLN A 144 1.24 -7.98 7.95
CA GLN A 144 1.85 -6.83 8.63
C GLN A 144 2.52 -7.22 9.95
N GLU A 145 1.96 -8.16 10.71
CA GLU A 145 2.56 -8.64 11.95
C GLU A 145 3.88 -9.34 11.68
N ARG A 146 3.91 -10.22 10.67
CA ARG A 146 5.12 -10.93 10.25
C ARG A 146 6.19 -9.95 9.77
N GLU A 147 5.81 -8.95 8.97
CA GLU A 147 6.73 -7.99 8.35
C GLU A 147 7.22 -6.89 9.31
N TYR A 148 6.35 -6.39 10.18
CA TYR A 148 6.60 -5.17 10.97
C TYR A 148 6.71 -5.41 12.47
N TRP A 149 6.11 -6.48 13.03
CA TRP A 149 5.91 -6.63 14.48
C TRP A 149 6.51 -7.89 15.13
N SER A 150 7.09 -8.81 14.34
CA SER A 150 7.67 -10.09 14.78
C SER A 150 9.08 -9.99 15.41
N GLY A 151 9.76 -8.84 15.28
CA GLY A 151 11.12 -8.62 15.82
C GLY A 151 11.15 -7.98 17.22
N SER A 152 12.05 -8.46 18.07
CA SER A 152 12.32 -7.97 19.45
C SER A 152 12.61 -6.46 19.57
N SER A 153 12.94 -5.79 18.45
CA SER A 153 13.51 -4.44 18.43
C SER A 153 12.68 -3.37 17.70
N ARG A 154 11.36 -3.57 17.47
CA ARG A 154 10.55 -2.59 16.70
C ARG A 154 9.36 -2.00 17.47
N PRO A 155 9.55 -0.75 17.92
CA PRO A 155 8.53 0.31 17.88
C PRO A 155 9.12 1.58 17.18
N PRO A 156 8.58 2.79 17.39
CA PRO A 156 7.94 3.76 16.48
C PRO A 156 8.76 4.34 15.29
N ASN A 157 9.97 3.82 15.02
CA ASN A 157 10.91 4.39 14.04
C ASN A 157 10.84 3.80 12.63
N HIS A 158 9.99 2.82 12.34
CA HIS A 158 10.03 2.15 11.03
C HIS A 158 9.62 3.09 9.90
N TYR A 159 8.47 3.75 10.01
CA TYR A 159 8.01 4.71 9.01
C TYR A 159 9.00 5.88 8.84
N ALA A 160 9.50 6.42 9.96
CA ALA A 160 10.54 7.44 9.96
C ALA A 160 11.82 7.01 9.23
N ARG A 161 12.29 5.78 9.49
CA ARG A 161 13.46 5.19 8.81
C ARG A 161 13.21 4.97 7.33
N THR A 162 12.04 4.45 6.95
CA THR A 162 11.66 4.24 5.55
C THR A 162 11.62 5.57 4.79
N ILE A 163 10.98 6.60 5.36
CA ILE A 163 10.94 7.94 4.77
C ILE A 163 12.35 8.52 4.68
N ALA A 164 13.14 8.45 5.75
CA ALA A 164 14.51 8.94 5.75
C ALA A 164 15.38 8.26 4.68
N LEU A 165 15.21 6.94 4.47
CA LEU A 165 15.92 6.18 3.44
C LEU A 165 15.49 6.56 2.03
N ARG A 166 14.18 6.67 1.78
CA ARG A 166 13.67 7.10 0.47
C ARG A 166 14.15 8.51 0.13
N PHE A 167 14.16 9.40 1.12
CA PHE A 167 14.66 10.76 0.95
C PHE A 167 16.19 10.80 0.75
N ALA A 168 16.95 10.00 1.51
CA ALA A 168 18.40 9.88 1.33
C ALA A 168 18.76 9.36 -0.07
N ARG A 169 18.05 8.35 -0.57
CA ARG A 169 18.23 7.81 -1.93
C ARG A 169 17.90 8.84 -3.01
N PHE A 170 16.85 9.64 -2.79
CA PHE A 170 16.52 10.73 -3.71
C PHE A 170 17.70 11.72 -3.81
N ILE A 171 18.20 12.23 -2.69
CA ILE A 171 19.32 13.18 -2.69
C ILE A 171 20.60 12.56 -3.23
N ALA A 172 20.87 11.30 -2.88
CA ALA A 172 22.03 10.56 -3.37
C ALA A 172 22.01 10.40 -4.90
N GLY A 173 20.84 10.11 -5.48
CA GLY A 173 20.67 10.03 -6.93
C GLY A 173 20.79 11.38 -7.64
N GLU A 174 20.35 12.47 -7.03
CA GLU A 174 20.47 13.82 -7.62
C GLU A 174 21.87 14.42 -7.51
N SER A 175 22.55 14.21 -6.38
CA SER A 175 23.87 14.80 -6.10
C SER A 175 25.04 13.90 -6.51
N GLY A 176 24.80 12.61 -6.71
CA GLY A 176 25.84 11.60 -6.90
C GLY A 176 26.71 11.34 -5.67
N GLN A 177 26.33 11.88 -4.50
CA GLN A 177 27.10 11.80 -3.27
C GLN A 177 26.23 11.35 -2.11
N LYS A 178 26.82 10.68 -1.10
CA LYS A 178 26.10 10.34 0.12
C LYS A 178 25.73 11.63 0.87
N PRO A 179 24.46 11.86 1.23
CA PRO A 179 24.07 12.99 2.06
C PRO A 179 24.74 12.89 3.43
N THR A 180 25.01 14.05 4.04
CA THR A 180 25.64 14.14 5.36
C THR A 180 24.63 14.62 6.40
N ILE A 181 24.77 14.13 7.63
CA ILE A 181 23.95 14.57 8.75
C ILE A 181 24.82 15.08 9.90
N GLY A 182 24.58 16.32 10.31
CA GLY A 182 25.31 17.00 11.37
C GLY A 182 24.37 17.78 12.27
N THR A 183 24.81 18.05 13.50
CA THR A 183 24.11 18.93 14.44
C THR A 183 24.88 20.24 14.60
N SER A 184 24.16 21.35 14.76
CA SER A 184 24.74 22.64 15.08
C SER A 184 25.48 22.59 16.42
N ARG A 185 26.41 23.53 16.63
CA ARG A 185 27.19 23.68 17.86
C ARG A 185 26.30 23.90 19.10
N ASP A 186 25.11 24.45 18.89
CA ASP A 186 24.11 24.74 19.93
C ASP A 186 23.17 23.55 20.23
N GLY A 187 23.41 22.38 19.64
CA GLY A 187 22.91 21.08 20.12
C GLY A 187 21.63 20.54 19.49
N ASP A 188 20.65 21.40 19.16
CA ASP A 188 19.29 20.91 18.86
C ASP A 188 18.83 21.03 17.40
N HIS A 189 19.58 21.70 16.53
CA HIS A 189 19.19 21.90 15.13
C HIS A 189 20.13 21.21 14.14
N PRO A 190 19.61 20.69 13.01
CA PRO A 190 20.45 20.13 11.96
C PRO A 190 21.35 21.21 11.32
N SER A 191 22.64 20.90 11.20
CA SER A 191 23.62 21.79 10.56
C SER A 191 23.80 21.54 9.07
N THR A 192 23.33 20.39 8.56
CA THR A 192 23.41 20.02 7.15
C THR A 192 22.07 20.25 6.46
N ASP A 193 22.11 20.53 5.16
CA ASP A 193 20.89 20.77 4.37
C ASP A 193 20.00 19.52 4.32
N TYR A 194 20.60 18.33 4.18
CA TYR A 194 19.88 17.06 4.31
C TYR A 194 19.17 16.94 5.66
N GLY A 195 19.84 17.29 6.77
CA GLY A 195 19.27 17.21 8.10
C GLY A 195 18.07 18.15 8.27
N ARG A 196 18.19 19.41 7.81
CA ARG A 196 17.11 20.41 7.86
C ARG A 196 15.92 19.98 7.03
N ALA A 197 16.18 19.49 5.82
CA ALA A 197 15.13 19.03 4.91
C ALA A 197 14.43 17.77 5.44
N LEU A 198 15.17 16.83 6.04
CA LEU A 198 14.58 15.63 6.63
C LEU A 198 13.70 15.95 7.85
N GLU A 199 14.13 16.88 8.71
CA GLU A 199 13.32 17.37 9.82
C GLU A 199 12.02 18.01 9.34
N GLU A 200 12.11 18.83 8.28
CA GLU A 200 10.95 19.47 7.68
C GLU A 200 9.99 18.46 7.02
N VAL A 201 10.51 17.44 6.32
CA VAL A 201 9.71 16.31 5.82
C VAL A 201 8.98 15.60 6.95
N PHE A 202 9.66 15.35 8.08
CA PHE A 202 9.03 14.72 9.24
C PHE A 202 7.91 15.60 9.81
N ARG A 203 8.13 16.91 9.89
CA ARG A 203 7.12 17.87 10.34
C ARG A 203 5.88 17.86 9.44
N ILE A 204 6.05 17.92 8.12
CA ILE A 204 4.96 17.89 7.13
C ILE A 204 4.17 16.58 7.24
N LEU A 205 4.86 15.45 7.39
CA LEU A 205 4.24 14.12 7.49
C LEU A 205 3.73 13.76 8.90
N GLY A 206 3.87 14.67 9.89
CA GLY A 206 3.48 14.43 11.27
C GLY A 206 4.29 13.35 12.00
N ILE A 207 5.49 13.04 11.51
CA ILE A 207 6.40 12.05 12.08
C ILE A 207 7.08 12.64 13.32
N ARG A 208 6.77 12.08 14.50
CA ARG A 208 7.35 12.52 15.80
C ARG A 208 8.70 11.88 16.14
N ALA A 209 9.22 11.03 15.25
CA ALA A 209 10.49 10.35 15.45
C ALA A 209 11.67 11.32 15.38
N ASN A 210 12.79 10.95 16.02
CA ASN A 210 14.02 11.73 15.94
C ASN A 210 14.64 11.61 14.53
N PHE A 211 14.60 12.72 13.77
CA PHE A 211 15.11 12.77 12.40
C PHE A 211 16.59 12.39 12.30
N LYS A 212 17.42 12.75 13.30
CA LYS A 212 18.86 12.44 13.31
C LYS A 212 19.11 10.93 13.32
N ARG A 213 18.43 10.20 14.21
CA ARG A 213 18.57 8.72 14.30
C ARG A 213 18.07 8.03 13.03
N ALA A 214 16.98 8.52 12.44
CA ALA A 214 16.46 7.97 11.19
C ALA A 214 17.36 8.28 9.99
N GLY A 215 17.88 9.51 9.91
CA GLY A 215 18.76 9.98 8.84
C GLY A 215 20.14 9.31 8.87
N MET A 216 20.77 9.16 10.05
CA MET A 216 22.03 8.41 10.18
C MET A 216 21.86 6.97 9.69
N TRP A 217 20.80 6.30 10.14
CA TRP A 217 20.50 4.95 9.69
C TRP A 217 20.28 4.90 8.17
N ALA A 218 19.54 5.85 7.61
CA ALA A 218 19.28 5.93 6.17
C ALA A 218 20.55 6.08 5.34
N ILE A 219 21.48 6.96 5.75
CA ILE A 219 22.77 7.16 5.09
C ILE A 219 23.60 5.88 5.08
N ASP A 220 23.60 5.14 6.19
CA ASP A 220 24.33 3.86 6.31
C ASP A 220 23.78 2.76 5.38
N GLN A 221 22.49 2.84 5.02
CA GLN A 221 21.88 1.87 4.09
C GLN A 221 22.11 2.18 2.61
N LEU A 222 22.71 3.33 2.26
CA LEU A 222 22.95 3.68 0.86
C LEU A 222 24.08 2.84 0.26
N THR A 223 23.79 2.24 -0.90
CA THR A 223 24.78 1.48 -1.68
C THR A 223 25.37 2.34 -2.80
N GLY A 224 26.39 1.82 -3.51
CA GLY A 224 26.98 2.52 -4.66
C GLY A 224 26.00 2.70 -5.84
N GLU A 225 24.98 1.84 -5.94
CA GLU A 225 23.92 1.96 -6.95
C GLU A 225 23.03 3.18 -6.68
N ASP A 226 22.77 3.49 -5.41
CA ASP A 226 21.96 4.66 -5.00
C ASP A 226 22.66 6.00 -5.31
N LEU A 227 23.96 6.00 -5.61
CA LEU A 227 24.75 7.18 -5.97
C LEU A 227 24.74 7.45 -7.48
N GLN A 228 24.22 6.55 -8.30
CA GLN A 228 24.18 6.76 -9.74
C GLN A 228 23.03 7.71 -10.08
N PRO A 229 23.27 8.74 -10.92
CA PRO A 229 22.19 9.58 -11.42
C PRO A 229 21.12 8.69 -12.05
N ARG A 230 19.86 8.93 -11.71
CA ARG A 230 18.73 8.23 -12.35
C ARG A 230 18.79 8.56 -13.83
N LYS A 231 19.38 7.66 -14.63
CA LYS A 231 19.36 7.76 -16.09
C LYS A 231 17.90 7.78 -16.49
N ASN A 232 17.44 8.92 -17.02
CA ASN A 232 16.11 9.06 -17.60
C ASN A 232 15.91 7.92 -18.61
N MET A 233 15.18 6.87 -18.22
CA MET A 233 14.85 5.72 -19.11
C MET A 233 13.99 6.12 -20.32
N LEU A 234 13.64 7.40 -20.45
CA LEU A 234 12.99 7.98 -21.62
C LEU A 234 13.96 8.51 -22.69
N GLY A 235 15.26 8.64 -22.41
CA GLY A 235 16.27 9.11 -23.38
C GLY A 235 16.76 8.04 -24.36
N GLY A 236 16.43 6.77 -24.14
CA GLY A 236 16.83 5.65 -25.02
C GLY A 236 15.77 5.23 -26.03
N LEU A 237 14.56 5.80 -25.99
CA LEU A 237 13.45 5.39 -26.85
C LEU A 237 13.24 6.32 -28.07
N PHE A 238 13.90 7.49 -28.11
CA PHE A 238 13.72 8.49 -29.18
C PHE A 238 15.04 9.20 -29.57
N GLY A 239 15.96 8.46 -30.18
CA GLY A 239 17.12 9.02 -30.87
C GLY A 239 17.90 7.90 -31.58
N LEU A 240 17.56 7.54 -32.82
CA LEU A 240 18.21 8.08 -34.03
C LEU A 240 19.74 8.00 -33.94
N SER A 241 20.28 6.78 -34.07
CA SER A 241 21.56 6.59 -34.75
C SER A 241 21.25 6.37 -36.24
N SER A 242 21.19 7.48 -36.98
CA SER A 242 21.35 7.49 -38.42
C SER A 242 22.81 7.18 -38.73
N ASP A 243 23.13 5.90 -38.93
CA ASP A 243 24.32 5.48 -39.67
C ASP A 243 23.82 4.84 -40.97
N ASP A 244 23.48 5.71 -41.91
CA ASP A 244 23.33 5.38 -43.33
C ASP A 244 24.31 6.29 -44.06
N ASP A 245 25.49 5.77 -44.38
CA ASP A 245 26.24 6.26 -45.53
C ASP A 245 27.10 5.12 -46.09
N GLY A 246 26.85 4.85 -47.37
CA GLY A 246 27.23 3.63 -48.04
C GLY A 246 28.72 3.55 -48.39
N GLY A 247 29.21 2.32 -48.41
CA GLY A 247 30.50 1.95 -48.96
C GLY A 247 30.38 0.67 -49.77
N TRP A 248 29.94 0.81 -51.03
CA TRP A 248 30.00 -0.22 -52.05
C TRP A 248 31.40 -0.87 -52.13
N ARG A 249 31.49 -2.19 -52.02
CA ARG A 249 32.40 -2.98 -52.85
C ARG A 249 32.00 -4.45 -52.95
N SER A 250 32.13 -4.90 -54.18
CA SER A 250 31.65 -6.09 -54.86
C SER A 250 32.42 -7.39 -54.57
N HIS A 251 31.73 -8.50 -54.85
CA HIS A 251 32.24 -9.77 -55.41
C HIS A 251 33.35 -10.49 -54.64
N ASP A 252 33.08 -11.71 -54.15
CA ASP A 252 33.27 -12.88 -55.01
C ASP A 252 32.73 -14.18 -54.41
N ASP A 253 32.31 -15.04 -55.34
CA ASP A 253 31.83 -16.40 -55.17
C ASP A 253 32.90 -17.33 -54.58
N SER A 254 32.48 -18.29 -53.74
CA SER A 254 32.79 -19.71 -53.99
C SER A 254 32.04 -20.66 -53.05
N ALA A 255 31.56 -21.72 -53.68
CA ALA A 255 30.69 -22.75 -53.13
C ALA A 255 31.44 -23.92 -52.45
N SER A 256 30.61 -24.80 -51.88
CA SER A 256 30.89 -26.18 -51.44
C SER A 256 31.44 -26.29 -50.01
N ASN A 257 31.09 -27.29 -49.19
CA ASN A 257 30.62 -28.64 -49.49
C ASN A 257 30.10 -29.31 -48.20
N LYS A 258 29.01 -30.07 -48.33
CA LYS A 258 28.72 -31.39 -47.71
C LYS A 258 28.90 -31.63 -46.19
N HIS A 259 27.76 -31.86 -45.55
CA HIS A 259 27.45 -32.90 -44.53
C HIS A 259 27.91 -34.33 -44.95
N PRO A 260 27.77 -35.41 -44.12
CA PRO A 260 27.55 -35.57 -42.66
C PRO A 260 28.38 -36.76 -42.05
N LYS A 261 27.92 -37.29 -40.89
CA LYS A 261 28.23 -38.54 -40.16
C LYS A 261 29.18 -38.29 -38.96
N GLY A 262 28.86 -38.55 -37.70
CA GLY A 262 27.92 -39.50 -37.10
C GLY A 262 28.65 -40.80 -36.79
N VAL A 263 29.10 -41.01 -35.54
CA VAL A 263 29.36 -42.33 -34.94
C VAL A 263 29.23 -42.23 -33.42
N LYS A 264 28.34 -43.05 -32.87
CA LYS A 264 28.20 -43.39 -31.45
C LYS A 264 29.41 -44.23 -30.99
N ARG A 265 29.79 -44.09 -29.72
CA ARG A 265 29.91 -45.20 -28.77
C ARG A 265 29.78 -44.67 -27.36
#